data_AF-A0A8T4BFW9-F1
#
_entry.id   AF-A0A8T4BFW9-F1
#
_cell.length_a   1.000
_cell.length_b   1.000
_cell.length_c   1.000
_cell.angle_alpha   90.00
_cell.angle_beta   90.00
_cell.angle_gamma   90.00
#
_symmetry.space_group_name_H-M   'P 1'
#
loop_
_entity.id
_entity.type
_entity.pdbx_description
1 polymer ?
#
loop_
_entity_poly.entity_id
_entity_poly.type
_entity_poly.pdbx_seq_one_letter_code
_entity_poly.pdbx_strand_id
1 'polypeptide(L)'
;MPAEKGIPKPEASARRLDVRNYDSREAWGWLSEDERLIMSKEGVAYVDVELVCLRFDEFLKEYKLSIHQIDGKRLLRWMRHIKDYQGEWNM
;
A
#
# COMPACT_ATOMS: atom_id res chain seq x y z
N MET A 1 12.13 -22.79 2.81
CA MET A 1 12.28 -21.94 1.61
C MET A 1 13.14 -20.76 2.00
N PRO A 2 14.14 -20.33 1.20
CA PRO A 2 14.88 -19.12 1.52
C PRO A 2 13.91 -17.94 1.51
N ALA A 3 14.09 -16.99 2.44
CA ALA A 3 13.33 -15.74 2.43
C ALA A 3 13.54 -15.05 1.07
N GLU A 4 12.46 -14.59 0.44
CA GLU A 4 12.55 -13.84 -0.81
C GLU A 4 13.47 -12.63 -0.57
N LYS A 5 14.59 -12.56 -1.29
CA LYS A 5 15.41 -11.34 -1.32
C LYS A 5 14.56 -10.23 -1.93
N GLY A 6 14.35 -9.16 -1.17
CA GLY A 6 13.58 -7.98 -1.58
C GLY A 6 12.65 -7.47 -0.48
N ILE A 7 11.79 -6.52 -0.86
CA ILE A 7 10.78 -5.88 -0.01
C ILE A 7 9.99 -6.96 0.75
N PRO A 8 9.96 -6.99 2.09
CA PRO A 8 9.17 -7.97 2.81
C PRO A 8 7.68 -7.84 2.50
N LYS A 9 6.93 -8.92 2.69
CA LYS A 9 5.53 -8.98 2.34
C LYS A 9 4.67 -8.18 3.35
N PRO A 10 3.83 -7.21 2.92
CA PRO A 10 3.04 -6.40 3.86
C PRO A 10 1.91 -7.19 4.55
N GLU A 11 1.36 -8.17 3.85
CA GLU A 11 0.27 -9.05 4.31
C GLU A 11 0.48 -10.46 3.76
N ALA A 12 0.15 -11.50 4.53
CA ALA A 12 0.39 -12.90 4.16
C ALA A 12 -0.19 -13.29 2.78
N SER A 13 -1.26 -12.65 2.32
CA SER A 13 -1.92 -12.92 1.04
C SER A 13 -1.63 -11.89 -0.06
N ALA A 14 -0.78 -10.88 0.18
CA ALA A 14 -0.36 -9.95 -0.87
C ALA A 14 0.35 -10.67 -2.03
N ARG A 15 0.32 -10.10 -3.22
CA ARG A 15 1.04 -10.63 -4.38
C ARG A 15 2.11 -9.64 -4.83
N ARG A 16 3.29 -10.15 -5.17
CA ARG A 16 4.39 -9.32 -5.66
C ARG A 16 4.05 -8.81 -7.06
N LEU A 17 4.20 -7.51 -7.25
CA LEU A 17 4.13 -6.87 -8.56
C LEU A 17 5.56 -6.73 -9.08
N ASP A 18 5.86 -7.37 -10.20
CA ASP A 18 7.12 -7.20 -10.91
C ASP A 18 6.88 -6.42 -12.21
N VAL A 19 7.77 -5.49 -12.52
CA VAL A 19 7.80 -4.80 -13.82
C VAL A 19 8.95 -5.38 -14.63
N ARG A 20 8.67 -5.64 -15.92
CA ARG A 20 9.68 -6.10 -16.87
C ARG A 20 10.40 -4.89 -17.44
N ASN A 21 11.72 -4.86 -17.31
CA ASN A 21 12.58 -3.84 -17.88
C ASN A 21 13.57 -4.53 -18.84
N TYR A 22 13.26 -4.51 -20.15
CA TYR A 22 13.96 -5.32 -21.16
C TYR A 22 14.00 -6.82 -20.79
N ASP A 23 15.20 -7.31 -20.45
CA ASP A 23 15.46 -8.70 -20.08
C ASP A 23 15.41 -8.95 -18.55
N SER A 24 15.34 -7.89 -17.73
CA SER A 24 15.26 -8.02 -16.27
C SER A 24 13.82 -7.90 -15.76
N ARG A 25 13.56 -8.54 -14.60
CA ARG A 25 12.34 -8.32 -13.81
C ARG A 25 12.73 -7.65 -12.51
N GLU A 26 12.12 -6.50 -12.23
CA GLU A 26 12.31 -5.77 -10.98
C GLU A 26 11.03 -5.80 -10.17
N ALA A 27 11.13 -6.02 -8.85
CA ALA A 27 10.01 -5.82 -7.95
C ALA A 27 9.57 -4.37 -8.02
N TRP A 28 8.34 -4.13 -8.47
CA TRP A 28 7.73 -2.82 -8.48
C TRP A 28 6.91 -2.56 -7.22
N GLY A 29 6.45 -3.59 -6.53
CA GLY A 29 5.64 -3.41 -5.35
C GLY A 29 4.88 -4.64 -4.88
N TRP A 30 3.83 -4.40 -4.08
CA TRP A 30 2.89 -5.40 -3.61
C TRP A 30 1.46 -4.96 -3.93
N LEU A 31 0.62 -5.93 -4.33
CA LEU A 31 -0.82 -5.78 -4.51
C LEU A 31 -1.53 -6.61 -3.45
N SER A 32 -2.58 -6.06 -2.85
CA SER A 32 -3.40 -6.79 -1.89
C SER A 32 -4.14 -7.96 -2.53
N GLU A 33 -4.56 -8.92 -1.71
CA GLU A 33 -5.31 -10.10 -2.17
C GLU A 33 -6.57 -9.75 -2.95
N ASP A 34 -7.31 -8.75 -2.46
CA ASP A 34 -8.56 -8.22 -3.01
C ASP A 34 -8.35 -7.14 -4.08
N GLU A 35 -7.11 -6.90 -4.50
CA GLU A 35 -6.75 -5.97 -5.59
C GLU A 35 -7.04 -4.49 -5.34
N ARG A 36 -7.42 -4.12 -4.12
CA ARG A 36 -7.80 -2.75 -3.75
C ARG A 36 -6.63 -1.89 -3.25
N LEU A 37 -5.47 -2.47 -2.98
CA LEU A 37 -4.36 -1.74 -2.36
C LEU A 37 -3.03 -2.09 -3.03
N ILE A 38 -2.32 -1.06 -3.49
CA ILE A 38 -1.03 -1.17 -4.17
C ILE A 38 0.00 -0.41 -3.35
N MET A 39 1.14 -1.04 -3.09
CA MET A 39 2.31 -0.39 -2.53
C MET A 39 3.43 -0.41 -3.56
N SER A 40 3.90 0.76 -4.00
CA SER A 40 5.03 0.86 -4.90
C SER A 40 6.36 0.80 -4.15
N LYS A 41 7.40 0.34 -4.84
CA LYS A 41 8.81 0.42 -4.42
C LYS A 41 9.30 1.85 -4.18
N GLU A 42 8.55 2.86 -4.65
CA GLU A 42 8.89 4.28 -4.48
C GLU A 42 8.33 4.83 -3.15
N GLY A 43 7.64 3.99 -2.37
CA GLY A 43 7.05 4.37 -1.10
C GLY A 43 5.69 5.04 -1.23
N VAL A 44 5.01 4.84 -2.36
CA VAL A 44 3.66 5.34 -2.61
C VAL A 44 2.66 4.21 -2.42
N ALA A 45 1.64 4.44 -1.60
CA ALA A 45 0.49 3.54 -1.48
C ALA A 45 -0.70 4.10 -2.24
N TYR A 46 -1.30 3.30 -3.11
CA TYR A 46 -2.60 3.57 -3.72
C TYR A 46 -3.65 2.66 -3.09
N VAL A 47 -4.80 3.23 -2.76
CA VAL A 47 -5.93 2.49 -2.19
C VAL A 47 -7.20 2.83 -2.96
N ASP A 48 -7.95 1.79 -3.31
CA ASP A 48 -9.34 1.88 -3.66
C ASP A 48 -10.15 1.73 -2.36
N VAL A 49 -10.75 2.83 -1.91
CA VAL A 49 -11.60 2.87 -0.72
C VAL A 49 -13.03 3.21 -1.12
N GLU A 50 -13.96 2.45 -0.56
CA GLU A 50 -15.37 2.84 -0.58
C GLU A 50 -15.62 3.88 0.51
N LEU A 51 -16.07 5.06 0.09
CA LEU A 51 -16.38 6.14 1.02
C LEU A 51 -17.71 5.86 1.72
N VAL A 52 -17.67 5.78 3.04
CA VAL A 52 -18.87 5.65 3.87
C VAL A 52 -19.59 6.99 3.97
N CYS A 53 -18.83 8.09 4.02
CA CYS A 53 -19.38 9.42 4.18
C CYS A 53 -18.43 10.49 3.63
N LEU A 54 -18.99 11.45 2.90
CA LEU A 54 -18.35 12.72 2.55
C LEU A 54 -19.22 13.84 3.11
N ARG A 55 -18.69 14.62 4.06
CA ARG A 55 -19.37 15.79 4.62
C ARG A 55 -18.42 16.97 4.66
N PHE A 56 -18.94 18.16 4.39
CA PHE A 56 -18.19 19.38 4.67
C PHE A 56 -18.42 19.78 6.13
N ASP A 57 -17.32 19.93 6.88
CA ASP A 57 -17.34 20.49 8.22
C ASP A 57 -17.30 22.02 8.11
N GLU A 58 -18.44 22.66 8.36
CA GLU A 58 -18.55 24.12 8.21
C GLU A 58 -17.74 24.89 9.25
N PHE A 59 -17.42 24.28 10.40
CA PHE A 59 -16.65 24.92 11.46
C PHE A 59 -15.16 24.89 11.14
N LEU A 60 -14.63 23.74 10.74
CA LEU A 60 -13.22 23.57 10.36
C LEU A 60 -12.93 24.06 8.93
N LYS A 61 -13.97 24.26 8.10
CA LYS A 61 -13.85 24.53 6.66
C LYS A 61 -13.11 23.43 5.90
N GLU A 62 -13.35 22.18 6.29
CA GLU A 62 -12.67 21.00 5.75
C GLU A 62 -13.66 19.92 5.30
N TYR A 63 -13.29 19.13 4.30
CA TYR A 63 -14.04 17.93 3.96
C TYR A 63 -13.65 16.77 4.88
N LYS A 64 -14.64 16.22 5.57
CA LYS A 64 -14.53 14.98 6.32
C LYS A 64 -14.94 13.82 5.44
N LEU A 65 -13.93 13.03 5.09
CA LEU A 65 -14.06 11.72 4.45
C LEU A 65 -14.02 10.66 5.54
N SER A 66 -14.94 9.71 5.49
CA SER A 66 -14.94 8.53 6.36
C SER A 66 -14.93 7.27 5.52
N ILE A 67 -14.06 6.33 5.88
CA ILE A 67 -13.94 5.00 5.28
C ILE A 67 -14.27 3.94 6.33
N HIS A 68 -14.49 2.71 5.88
CA HIS A 68 -14.73 1.61 6.79
C HIS A 68 -13.50 1.35 7.69
N GLN A 69 -13.72 1.00 8.96
CA GLN A 69 -12.63 0.85 9.93
C GLN A 69 -11.62 -0.23 9.53
N ILE A 70 -12.07 -1.29 8.86
CA ILE A 70 -11.21 -2.37 8.37
C ILE A 70 -10.22 -1.83 7.34
N ASP A 71 -10.70 -1.03 6.38
CA ASP A 71 -9.87 -0.43 5.33
C ASP A 71 -8.88 0.58 5.93
N GLY A 72 -9.32 1.38 6.89
CA GLY A 72 -8.43 2.31 7.61
C GLY A 72 -7.31 1.60 8.38
N LYS A 73 -7.62 0.51 9.10
CA LYS A 73 -6.60 -0.29 9.80
C LYS A 73 -5.63 -0.92 8.79
N ARG A 74 -6.14 -1.40 7.67
CA ARG A 74 -5.33 -2.00 6.61
C ARG A 74 -4.34 -1.00 6.01
N LEU A 75 -4.83 0.18 5.64
CA LEU A 75 -4.03 1.28 5.14
C LEU A 75 -2.87 1.62 6.09
N LEU A 76 -3.16 1.75 7.38
CA LEU A 76 -2.15 2.06 8.40
C LEU A 76 -1.05 0.99 8.50
N ARG A 77 -1.40 -0.30 8.38
CA ARG A 77 -0.41 -1.38 8.37
C ARG A 77 0.53 -1.26 7.17
N TRP A 78 -0.02 -1.00 5.99
CA TRP A 78 0.77 -0.85 4.76
C TRP A 78 1.64 0.40 4.77
N MET A 79 1.11 1.54 5.25
CA MET A 79 1.90 2.76 5.42
C MET A 79 3.06 2.58 6.42
N ARG A 80 2.82 1.87 7.52
CA ARG A 80 3.87 1.53 8.48
C ARG A 80 4.93 0.64 7.85
N HIS A 81 4.50 -0.38 7.10
CA HIS A 81 5.40 -1.25 6.37
C HIS A 81 6.28 -0.46 5.38
N ILE A 82 5.72 0.47 4.60
CA ILE A 82 6.51 1.35 3.73
C ILE A 82 7.56 2.10 4.55
N LYS A 83 7.15 2.76 5.64
CA LYS A 83 8.06 3.55 6.47
C LYS A 83 9.22 2.71 7.03
N ASP A 84 8.93 1.49 7.48
CA ASP A 84 9.92 0.62 8.11
C ASP A 84 10.93 0.08 7.08
N TYR A 85 10.52 -0.07 5.81
CA TYR A 85 11.32 -0.71 4.77
C TYR A 85 11.79 0.21 3.64
N GLN A 86 11.40 1.49 3.62
CA GLN A 86 11.71 2.47 2.56
C GLN A 86 13.22 2.61 2.28
N GLY A 87 14.06 2.37 3.28
CA GLY A 87 15.53 2.44 3.18
C GLY A 87 16.21 1.11 2.82
N GLU A 88 15.53 -0.03 2.95
CA GLU A 88 16.08 -1.35 2.60
C GLU A 88 16.00 -1.62 1.08
N TRP A 89 15.32 -0.75 0.32
CA TRP A 89 15.07 -0.90 -1.11
C TRP A 89 16.16 -0.28 -2.00
N ASN A 90 17.07 0.51 -1.42
CA ASN A 90 18.16 1.21 -2.12
C ASN A 90 19.52 0.48 -2.03
N MET A 91 19.56 -0.75 -1.51
CA MET A 91 20.77 -1.59 -1.41
C MET A 91 20.67 -2.83 -2.31
#